data_AF-A0A847C9I5-F1
#
_entry.id   AF-A0A847C9I5-F1
#
_cell.length_a   1.000
_cell.length_b   1.000
_cell.length_c   1.000
_cell.angle_alpha   90.00
_cell.angle_beta   90.00
_cell.angle_gamma   90.00
#
_symmetry.space_group_name_H-M   'P 1'
#
loop_
_entity.id
_entity.type
_entity.pdbx_description
1 polymer ?
#
loop_
_entity_poly.entity_id
_entity_poly.type
_entity_poly.pdbx_seq_one_letter_code
_entity_poly.pdbx_strand_id
1 'polypeptide(L)'
;MSDFMNHWFTGFEKGLSRLSEEERRDLLGECGKECSKSCTLGLYKEVRAKSEGATDFFEKLSAAAPEIEVKEIIHGLVYEIRYSSCLCDLHTCGYVNTGALCECSRQSLLFNLTSVFPDKSVSVELVD
;
A
#
# COMPACT_ATOMS: atom_id res chain seq x y z
N MET A 1 10.31 23.81 -0.19
CA MET A 1 9.73 23.06 -1.33
C MET A 1 9.73 23.98 -2.54
N SER A 2 9.96 23.51 -3.77
CA SER A 2 9.95 24.41 -4.92
C SER A 2 8.51 24.72 -5.32
N ASP A 3 8.18 26.01 -5.46
CA ASP A 3 6.86 26.46 -5.92
C ASP A 3 6.48 25.84 -7.27
N PHE A 4 7.50 25.55 -8.10
CA PHE A 4 7.34 24.86 -9.37
C PHE A 4 6.66 23.49 -9.23
N MET A 5 7.19 22.58 -8.41
CA MET A 5 6.62 21.23 -8.30
C MET A 5 5.20 21.24 -7.72
N ASN A 6 4.91 22.16 -6.80
CA ASN A 6 3.58 22.32 -6.23
C ASN A 6 2.52 22.63 -7.30
N HIS A 7 2.83 23.48 -8.28
CA HIS A 7 1.91 23.78 -9.38
C HIS A 7 1.58 22.55 -10.23
N TRP A 8 2.60 21.74 -10.56
CA TRP A 8 2.42 20.54 -11.37
C TRP A 8 1.62 19.48 -10.62
N PHE A 9 1.95 19.24 -9.36
CA PHE A 9 1.25 18.24 -8.57
C PHE A 9 -0.18 18.66 -8.17
N THR A 10 -0.46 19.96 -8.06
CA THR A 10 -1.85 20.46 -7.98
C THR A 10 -2.65 20.06 -9.22
N GLY A 11 -2.06 20.14 -10.41
CA GLY A 11 -2.68 19.68 -11.65
C GLY A 11 -2.86 18.16 -11.68
N PHE A 12 -1.82 17.42 -11.27
CA PHE A 12 -1.85 15.96 -11.16
C PHE A 12 -2.97 15.48 -10.23
N GLU A 13 -3.08 16.07 -9.03
CA GLU A 13 -4.10 15.71 -8.04
C GLU A 13 -5.53 15.96 -8.57
N LYS A 14 -5.74 17.07 -9.30
CA LYS A 14 -7.01 17.35 -9.98
C LYS A 14 -7.31 16.33 -11.08
N GLY A 15 -6.29 15.86 -11.80
CA GLY A 15 -6.43 14.78 -12.77
C GLY A 15 -6.83 13.47 -12.08
N LEU A 16 -6.12 13.10 -11.02
CA LEU A 16 -6.32 11.88 -10.27
C LEU A 16 -7.74 11.77 -9.68
N SER A 17 -8.30 12.88 -9.19
CA SER A 17 -9.68 12.90 -8.67
C SER A 17 -10.76 12.74 -9.75
N ARG A 18 -10.44 12.98 -11.03
CA ARG A 18 -11.37 12.83 -12.16
C ARG A 18 -11.31 11.47 -12.84
N LEU A 19 -10.23 10.72 -12.64
CA LEU A 19 -10.10 9.36 -13.17
C LEU A 19 -11.18 8.45 -12.55
N SER A 20 -11.69 7.53 -13.35
CA SER A 20 -12.48 6.40 -12.86
C SER A 20 -11.65 5.50 -11.94
N GLU A 21 -12.31 4.60 -11.22
CA GLU A 21 -11.60 3.62 -10.38
C GLU A 21 -10.67 2.73 -11.19
N GLU A 22 -11.08 2.31 -12.39
CA GLU A 22 -10.25 1.51 -13.30
C GLU A 22 -9.01 2.28 -13.77
N GLU A 23 -9.16 3.54 -14.21
CA GLU A 23 -8.02 4.35 -14.63
C GLU A 23 -7.07 4.67 -13.47
N ARG A 24 -7.62 4.91 -12.26
CA ARG A 24 -6.81 5.07 -11.05
C ARG A 24 -6.05 3.80 -10.72
N ARG A 25 -6.71 2.65 -10.83
CA ARG A 25 -6.11 1.33 -10.59
C ARG A 25 -4.94 1.08 -11.53
N ASP A 26 -5.06 1.45 -12.80
CA ASP A 26 -3.99 1.26 -13.79
C ASP A 26 -2.80 2.19 -13.51
N LEU A 27 -3.06 3.48 -13.29
CA LEU A 27 -2.01 4.46 -13.01
C LEU A 27 -1.30 4.19 -11.67
N LEU A 28 -2.07 4.07 -10.58
CA LEU A 28 -1.55 3.89 -9.24
C LEU A 28 -1.13 2.44 -8.97
N GLY A 29 -1.52 1.48 -9.82
CA GLY A 29 -1.00 0.13 -9.83
C GLY A 29 0.50 0.09 -10.10
N GLU A 30 0.98 0.80 -11.10
CA GLU A 30 2.42 0.92 -11.37
C GLU A 30 3.15 1.67 -10.25
N CYS A 31 2.55 2.74 -9.72
CA CYS A 31 3.10 3.47 -8.57
C CYS A 31 3.22 2.57 -7.32
N GLY A 32 2.19 1.78 -7.02
CA GLY A 32 2.16 0.85 -5.90
C GLY A 32 3.24 -0.23 -6.02
N LYS A 33 3.40 -0.84 -7.21
CA LYS A 33 4.44 -1.85 -7.46
C LYS A 33 5.85 -1.30 -7.25
N GLU A 34 6.14 -0.12 -7.77
CA GLU A 34 7.47 0.48 -7.60
C GLU A 34 7.72 0.90 -6.15
N CYS A 35 6.71 1.43 -5.47
CA CYS A 35 6.77 1.71 -4.03
C CYS A 35 7.08 0.44 -3.21
N SER A 36 6.44 -0.69 -3.54
CA SER A 36 6.74 -1.97 -2.92
C SER A 36 8.19 -2.37 -3.12
N LYS A 37 8.69 -2.34 -4.37
CA LYS A 37 10.05 -2.75 -4.71
C LYS A 37 11.11 -1.88 -4.05
N SER A 38 10.85 -0.59 -3.87
CA SER A 38 11.80 0.35 -3.27
C SER A 38 11.81 0.33 -1.74
N CYS A 39 10.78 -0.22 -1.09
CA CYS A 39 10.60 -0.08 0.36
C CYS A 39 10.12 -1.37 1.03
N THR A 40 8.86 -1.75 0.82
CA THR A 40 8.17 -2.70 1.71
C THR A 40 8.35 -4.17 1.34
N LEU A 41 8.64 -4.49 0.07
CA LEU A 41 8.71 -5.88 -0.39
C LEU A 41 9.84 -6.66 0.30
N GLY A 42 10.98 -6.00 0.57
CA GLY A 42 12.09 -6.61 1.30
C GLY A 42 11.67 -7.08 2.68
N LEU A 43 11.06 -6.18 3.46
CA LEU A 43 10.51 -6.48 4.78
C LEU A 43 9.49 -7.64 4.73
N TYR A 44 8.55 -7.59 3.78
CA TYR A 44 7.53 -8.64 3.67
C TYR A 44 8.15 -10.01 3.39
N LYS A 45 9.18 -10.09 2.53
CA LYS A 45 9.91 -11.34 2.26
C LYS A 45 10.65 -11.84 3.50
N GLU A 46 11.31 -10.94 4.22
CA GLU A 46 12.05 -11.28 5.45
C GLU A 46 11.13 -11.79 6.55
N VAL A 47 9.97 -11.16 6.74
CA VAL A 47 8.96 -11.60 7.70
C VAL A 47 8.42 -12.96 7.27
N ARG A 48 8.01 -13.10 6.00
CA ARG A 48 7.46 -14.35 5.46
C ARG A 48 8.40 -15.54 5.64
N ALA A 49 9.69 -15.37 5.39
CA ALA A 49 10.69 -16.43 5.53
C ALA A 49 10.78 -16.99 6.96
N LYS A 50 10.32 -16.24 7.96
CA LYS A 50 10.32 -16.61 9.37
C LYS A 50 8.93 -17.02 9.86
N SER A 51 7.93 -17.11 8.98
CA SER A 51 6.53 -17.32 9.37
C SER A 51 5.99 -18.68 8.98
N GLU A 52 5.25 -19.31 9.90
CA GLU A 52 4.64 -20.64 9.67
C GLU A 52 3.30 -20.58 8.91
N GLY A 53 2.63 -19.41 8.92
CA GLY A 53 1.31 -19.20 8.31
C GLY A 53 0.96 -17.72 8.15
N ALA A 54 -0.28 -17.43 7.77
CA ALA A 54 -0.75 -16.04 7.58
C ALA A 54 -0.87 -15.29 8.92
N THR A 55 -1.44 -15.92 9.95
CA THR A 55 -1.58 -15.31 11.29
C THR A 55 -0.21 -14.91 11.85
N ASP A 56 0.73 -15.86 11.92
CA ASP A 56 2.10 -15.62 12.39
C ASP A 56 2.87 -14.62 11.50
N PHE A 57 2.57 -14.58 10.19
CA PHE A 57 3.09 -13.54 9.30
C PHE A 57 2.62 -12.14 9.68
N PHE A 58 1.32 -11.96 9.89
CA PHE A 58 0.76 -10.64 10.21
C PHE A 58 1.12 -10.16 11.62
N GLU A 59 1.22 -11.07 12.59
CA GLU A 59 1.75 -10.76 13.92
C GLU A 59 3.20 -10.25 13.85
N LYS A 60 4.07 -10.96 13.12
CA LYS A 60 5.46 -10.55 12.92
C LYS A 60 5.59 -9.28 12.08
N LEU A 61 4.72 -9.07 11.11
CA LEU A 61 4.70 -7.87 10.29
C LEU A 61 4.37 -6.64 11.15
N SER A 62 3.32 -6.72 11.97
CA SER A 62 2.94 -5.63 12.87
C SER A 62 4.02 -5.36 13.93
N ALA A 63 4.72 -6.39 14.41
CA ALA A 63 5.86 -6.21 15.32
C ALA A 63 7.08 -5.55 14.64
N ALA A 64 7.31 -5.80 13.35
CA ALA A 64 8.47 -5.29 12.62
C ALA A 64 8.24 -3.89 12.01
N ALA A 65 6.99 -3.49 11.77
CA ALA A 65 6.61 -2.19 11.24
C ALA A 65 5.47 -1.59 12.10
N PRO A 66 5.82 -0.83 13.16
CA PRO A 66 4.84 -0.23 14.07
C PRO A 66 3.83 0.72 13.40
N GLU A 67 4.14 1.22 12.20
CA GLU A 67 3.26 2.05 11.39
C GLU A 67 2.12 1.25 10.71
N ILE A 68 2.19 -0.09 10.78
CA ILE A 68 1.22 -1.02 10.22
C ILE A 68 0.45 -1.69 11.36
N GLU A 69 -0.81 -1.32 11.50
CA GLU A 69 -1.76 -2.01 12.37
C GLU A 69 -2.42 -3.13 11.59
N VAL A 70 -2.43 -4.34 12.16
CA VAL A 70 -3.11 -5.49 11.57
C VAL A 70 -4.12 -6.06 12.53
N LYS A 71 -5.34 -6.28 12.04
CA LYS A 71 -6.43 -6.91 12.78
C LYS A 71 -6.92 -8.13 12.03
N GLU A 72 -6.87 -9.29 12.67
CA GLU A 72 -7.44 -10.52 12.12
C GLU A 72 -8.97 -10.50 12.29
N ILE A 73 -9.69 -10.58 11.17
CA ILE A 73 -11.17 -10.57 11.12
C ILE A 73 -11.70 -12.01 11.03
N ILE A 74 -11.08 -12.83 10.17
CA ILE A 74 -11.33 -14.26 10.07
C ILE A 74 -9.99 -14.96 10.20
N HIS A 75 -9.88 -15.86 11.17
CA HIS A 75 -8.65 -16.55 11.50
C HIS A 75 -7.98 -17.17 10.27
N GLY A 76 -6.72 -16.81 10.02
CA GLY A 76 -5.93 -17.33 8.91
C GLY A 76 -6.34 -16.86 7.51
N LEU A 77 -7.35 -15.98 7.38
CA LEU A 77 -8.02 -15.74 6.09
C LEU A 77 -8.26 -14.26 5.76
N VAL A 78 -8.88 -13.50 6.65
CA VAL A 78 -9.26 -12.10 6.39
C VAL A 78 -8.62 -11.19 7.43
N TYR A 79 -7.90 -10.18 6.93
CA TYR A 79 -7.15 -9.23 7.73
C TYR A 79 -7.51 -7.81 7.30
N GLU A 80 -7.69 -6.94 8.27
CA GLU A 80 -7.77 -5.51 8.08
C GLU A 80 -6.41 -4.90 8.41
N ILE A 81 -5.89 -4.08 7.50
CA ILE A 81 -4.56 -3.47 7.63
C ILE A 81 -4.73 -1.96 7.55
N ARG A 82 -4.27 -1.25 8.57
CA ARG A 82 -4.30 0.22 8.64
C ARG A 82 -2.87 0.75 8.69
N TYR A 83 -2.62 1.77 7.86
CA TYR A 83 -1.37 2.51 7.85
C TYR A 83 -1.60 3.84 8.58
N SER A 84 -0.70 4.21 9.49
CA SER A 84 -0.81 5.49 10.21
C SER A 84 -0.68 6.70 9.28
N SER A 85 0.14 6.58 8.23
CA SER A 85 0.30 7.60 7.18
C SER A 85 0.94 7.00 5.92
N CYS A 86 0.80 7.68 4.78
CA CYS A 86 1.58 7.34 3.59
C CYS A 86 3.00 7.92 3.72
N LEU A 87 4.02 7.12 3.46
CA LEU A 87 5.42 7.54 3.62
C LEU A 87 6.09 7.98 2.32
N CYS A 88 5.39 7.97 1.18
CA CYS A 88 5.98 8.38 -0.09
C CYS A 88 6.08 9.91 -0.23
N ASP A 89 7.05 10.37 -1.00
CA ASP A 89 7.31 11.81 -1.20
C ASP A 89 6.13 12.55 -1.83
N LEU A 90 5.26 11.86 -2.57
CA LEU A 90 4.01 12.47 -3.07
C LEU A 90 3.15 12.98 -1.90
N HIS A 91 3.09 12.25 -0.80
CA HIS A 91 2.32 12.65 0.38
C HIS A 91 3.16 13.48 1.35
N THR A 92 4.35 13.00 1.74
CA THR A 92 5.16 13.61 2.81
C THR A 92 5.70 14.99 2.44
N CYS A 93 5.91 15.27 1.14
CA CYS A 93 6.23 16.60 0.64
C CYS A 93 4.99 17.46 0.32
N GLY A 94 3.78 17.01 0.67
CA GLY A 94 2.55 17.77 0.50
C GLY A 94 2.08 17.94 -0.95
N TYR A 95 2.59 17.13 -1.88
CA TYR A 95 2.25 17.24 -3.31
C TYR A 95 0.87 16.69 -3.65
N VAL A 96 0.47 15.57 -3.04
CA VAL A 96 -0.79 14.87 -3.24
C VAL A 96 -1.33 14.41 -1.89
N ASN A 97 -2.51 14.91 -1.52
CA ASN A 97 -3.19 14.67 -0.24
C ASN A 97 -4.63 14.17 -0.41
N THR A 98 -5.13 14.03 -1.63
CA THR A 98 -6.40 13.37 -1.90
C THR A 98 -6.39 11.90 -1.49
N GLY A 99 -7.50 11.41 -0.92
CA GLY A 99 -7.69 10.00 -0.62
C GLY A 99 -7.63 9.08 -1.85
N ALA A 100 -7.76 9.63 -3.07
CA ALA A 100 -7.56 8.86 -4.30
C ALA A 100 -6.15 8.26 -4.41
N LEU A 101 -5.15 8.83 -3.71
CA LEU A 101 -3.80 8.28 -3.65
C LEU A 101 -3.76 6.91 -2.93
N CYS A 102 -4.70 6.62 -2.03
CA CYS A 102 -4.73 5.37 -1.27
C CYS A 102 -4.85 4.12 -2.15
N GLU A 103 -5.31 4.23 -3.39
CA GLU A 103 -5.27 3.14 -4.36
C GLU A 103 -3.83 2.65 -4.61
N CYS A 104 -2.80 3.51 -4.52
CA CYS A 104 -1.41 3.06 -4.61
C CYS A 104 -1.02 2.15 -3.43
N SER A 105 -1.57 2.42 -2.24
CA SER A 105 -1.36 1.61 -1.04
C SER A 105 -2.07 0.26 -1.18
N ARG A 106 -3.31 0.25 -1.67
CA ARG A 106 -4.06 -0.98 -1.99
C ARG A 106 -3.29 -1.88 -2.94
N GLN A 107 -2.72 -1.29 -3.99
CA GLN A 107 -1.93 -1.99 -5.00
C GLN A 107 -0.58 -2.48 -4.47
N SER A 108 0.10 -1.66 -3.66
CA SER A 108 1.34 -2.04 -2.99
C SER A 108 1.12 -3.24 -2.07
N LEU A 109 0.04 -3.22 -1.28
CA LEU A 109 -0.32 -4.33 -0.40
C LEU A 109 -0.64 -5.60 -1.19
N LEU A 110 -1.46 -5.49 -2.25
CA LEU A 110 -1.77 -6.61 -3.14
C LEU A 110 -0.50 -7.21 -3.75
N PHE A 111 0.40 -6.38 -4.28
CA PHE A 111 1.64 -6.81 -4.89
C PHE A 111 2.57 -7.49 -3.88
N ASN A 112 2.72 -6.92 -2.68
CA ASN A 112 3.53 -7.52 -1.62
C ASN A 112 2.98 -8.87 -1.17
N LEU A 113 1.67 -8.96 -0.90
CA LEU A 113 1.04 -10.20 -0.42
C LEU A 113 1.09 -11.30 -1.47
N THR A 114 0.76 -10.99 -2.73
CA THR A 114 0.88 -11.97 -3.84
C THR A 114 2.32 -12.43 -4.05
N SER A 115 3.31 -11.57 -3.78
CA SER A 115 4.73 -11.95 -3.88
C SER A 115 5.18 -12.90 -2.78
N VAL A 116 4.63 -12.81 -1.57
CA VAL A 116 5.06 -13.64 -0.42
C VAL A 116 4.14 -14.83 -0.14
N PHE A 117 2.95 -14.85 -0.74
CA PHE A 117 2.00 -15.97 -0.74
C PHE A 117 1.65 -16.39 -2.18
N PRO A 118 2.62 -16.87 -2.98
CA PRO A 118 2.40 -17.18 -4.40
C PRO A 118 1.35 -18.29 -4.64
N ASP A 119 1.16 -19.17 -3.66
CA ASP A 119 0.20 -20.28 -3.73
C ASP A 119 -1.22 -19.90 -3.27
N LYS A 120 -1.46 -18.62 -2.95
CA LYS A 120 -2.74 -18.12 -2.47
C LYS A 120 -3.36 -17.16 -3.48
N SER A 121 -4.68 -17.26 -3.64
CA SER A 121 -5.46 -16.21 -4.28
C SER A 121 -5.63 -15.06 -3.28
N VAL A 122 -5.04 -13.91 -3.55
CA VAL A 122 -5.11 -12.72 -2.71
C VAL A 122 -5.96 -11.66 -3.40
N SER A 123 -6.91 -11.09 -2.66
CA SER A 123 -7.62 -9.86 -3.02
C SER A 123 -7.39 -8.81 -1.94
N VAL A 124 -7.42 -7.54 -2.33
CA VAL A 124 -7.29 -6.40 -1.42
C VAL A 124 -8.31 -5.35 -1.84
N GLU A 125 -9.12 -4.92 -0.88
CA GLU A 125 -10.14 -3.89 -1.03
C GLU A 125 -9.82 -2.73 -0.09
N LEU A 126 -10.12 -1.50 -0.52
CA LEU A 126 -10.08 -0.35 0.39
C LEU A 126 -11.30 -0.42 1.30
N VAL A 127 -11.09 -0.14 2.58
CA VAL A 127 -12.14 -0.05 3.59
C VAL A 127 -12.15 1.38 4.16
N ASP A 128 -13.32 1.87 4.51
CA ASP A 128 -13.53 3.21 5.10
C ASP A 128 -13.02 3.32 6.55
#